data_AF-A0A817QDE8-F1
#
_entry.id   AF-A0A817QDE8-F1
#
_cell.length_a   1.000
_cell.length_b   1.000
_cell.length_c   1.000
_cell.angle_alpha   90.00
_cell.angle_beta   90.00
_cell.angle_gamma   90.00
#
_symmetry.space_group_name_H-M   'P 1'
#
loop_
_entity.id
_entity.type
_entity.pdbx_description
1 polymer ?
#
loop_
_entity_poly.entity_id
_entity_poly.type
_entity_poly.pdbx_seq_one_letter_code
_entity_poly.pdbx_strand_id
1 'polypeptide(L)'
;MIHSNIRTCDIISKAIERYEPIFFPPKLSMSEPPSDADNILQNLTLNIRDNPQCEQYIQQNSNETYTLTINNKIAIVEASSVWGLLRGLETFSQLIYINEQNYVVINNSVTVIDSPRFQHRGVMLDSARHFLPVPIIKKNLDVMAYNKLNVFHWHLVDDQSFPFQSTTFPNLSRAVTEYYHSVF
;
A
#
# COMPACT_ATOMS: atom_id res chain seq x y z
N MET A 1 3.65 6.45 -17.09
CA MET A 1 4.69 6.58 -16.04
C MET A 1 4.09 7.35 -14.88
N ILE A 2 4.52 7.02 -13.66
CA ILE A 2 4.11 7.75 -12.45
C ILE A 2 5.17 8.82 -12.13
N HIS A 3 4.73 10.06 -11.92
CA HIS A 3 5.60 11.17 -11.50
C HIS A 3 5.25 11.60 -10.08
N SER A 4 6.24 12.10 -9.33
CA SER A 4 6.04 12.63 -7.98
C SER A 4 6.82 13.94 -7.81
N ASN A 5 6.24 14.92 -7.10
CA ASN A 5 6.94 16.15 -6.76
C ASN A 5 7.91 15.98 -5.57
N ILE A 6 7.87 14.84 -4.87
CA ILE A 6 8.77 14.53 -3.75
C ILE A 6 9.99 13.78 -4.30
N ARG A 7 11.16 14.42 -4.25
CA ARG A 7 12.39 13.89 -4.85
C ARG A 7 13.08 12.82 -4.01
N THR A 8 12.93 12.86 -2.69
CA THR A 8 13.63 11.96 -1.75
C THR A 8 12.64 11.38 -0.75
N CYS A 9 11.91 10.34 -1.15
CA CYS A 9 11.00 9.62 -0.26
C CYS A 9 10.92 8.15 -0.63
N ASP A 10 11.52 7.30 0.20
CA ASP A 10 11.60 5.86 -0.01
C ASP A 10 10.22 5.20 0.01
N ILE A 11 9.29 5.69 0.83
CA ILE A 11 7.90 5.23 0.88
C ILE A 11 7.21 5.43 -0.48
N ILE A 12 7.34 6.63 -1.07
CA ILE A 12 6.72 6.93 -2.36
C ILE A 12 7.44 6.21 -3.50
N SER A 13 8.78 6.11 -3.46
CA SER A 13 9.52 5.33 -4.45
C SER A 13 9.08 3.87 -4.47
N LYS A 14 8.96 3.21 -3.30
CA LYS A 14 8.47 1.83 -3.20
C LYS A 14 7.01 1.69 -3.62
N ALA A 15 6.18 2.69 -3.36
CA ALA A 15 4.80 2.70 -3.83
C ALA A 15 4.73 2.79 -5.36
N ILE A 16 5.56 3.63 -5.98
CA ILE A 16 5.69 3.70 -7.44
C ILE A 16 6.14 2.35 -8.01
N GLU A 17 7.20 1.74 -7.45
CA GLU A 17 7.67 0.41 -7.87
C GLU A 17 6.57 -0.66 -7.81
N ARG A 18 5.70 -0.60 -6.79
CA ARG A 18 4.56 -1.51 -6.64
C ARG A 18 3.46 -1.28 -7.68
N TYR A 19 3.07 -0.03 -7.91
CA TYR A 19 1.89 0.31 -8.70
C TYR A 19 2.17 0.55 -10.19
N GLU A 20 3.40 0.96 -10.55
CA GLU A 20 3.77 1.21 -11.94
C GLU A 20 3.51 0.03 -12.89
N PRO A 21 3.86 -1.23 -12.58
CA PRO A 21 3.53 -2.36 -13.46
C PRO A 21 2.02 -2.62 -13.58
N ILE A 22 1.22 -2.15 -12.62
CA ILE A 22 -0.26 -2.27 -12.65
C ILE A 22 -0.84 -1.18 -13.57
N PHE A 23 -0.32 0.05 -13.47
CA PHE A 23 -0.87 1.22 -14.18
C PHE A 23 -0.30 1.42 -15.58
N PHE A 24 0.89 0.87 -15.84
CA PHE A 24 1.59 0.98 -17.11
C PHE A 24 2.21 -0.37 -17.50
N PRO A 25 1.39 -1.41 -17.75
CA PRO A 25 1.89 -2.73 -18.13
C PRO A 25 2.60 -2.69 -19.50
N PRO A 26 3.52 -3.63 -19.77
CA PRO A 26 4.14 -3.76 -21.09
C PRO A 26 3.08 -3.96 -22.19
N LYS A 27 3.14 -3.15 -23.25
CA LYS A 27 2.21 -3.26 -24.37
C LYS A 27 2.47 -4.53 -25.17
N LEU A 28 1.40 -5.21 -25.59
CA LEU A 28 1.51 -6.25 -26.61
C LEU A 28 1.78 -5.58 -27.96
N SER A 29 2.70 -6.15 -28.76
CA SER A 29 2.98 -5.70 -30.12
C SER A 29 1.73 -5.87 -30.98
N MET A 30 0.97 -4.81 -31.20
CA MET A 30 -0.22 -4.82 -32.05
C MET A 30 -0.14 -3.68 -33.09
N SER A 31 -0.63 -3.99 -34.29
CA SER A 31 -0.54 -3.17 -35.51
C SER A 31 -1.59 -2.08 -35.64
N GLU A 32 -2.64 -2.09 -34.80
CA GLU A 32 -3.76 -1.14 -34.89
C GLU A 32 -3.92 -0.30 -33.61
N PRO A 33 -4.31 0.97 -33.74
CA PRO A 33 -4.57 1.82 -32.59
C PRO A 33 -5.78 1.29 -31.81
N PRO A 34 -5.72 1.30 -30.47
CA PRO A 34 -6.82 0.82 -29.62
C PRO A 34 -8.10 1.64 -29.84
N SER A 35 -9.25 0.97 -29.84
CA SER A 35 -10.58 1.60 -30.00
C SER A 35 -10.86 2.68 -28.96
N ASP A 36 -10.28 2.55 -27.77
CA ASP A 36 -10.46 3.46 -26.63
C ASP A 36 -9.30 4.46 -26.47
N ALA A 37 -8.65 4.88 -27.56
CA ALA A 37 -7.50 5.80 -27.51
C ALA A 37 -7.76 7.09 -26.71
N ASP A 38 -9.03 7.48 -26.52
CA ASP A 38 -9.43 8.63 -25.73
C ASP A 38 -9.50 8.43 -24.22
N ASN A 39 -9.43 7.19 -23.76
CA ASN A 39 -9.54 6.82 -22.36
C ASN A 39 -8.27 6.12 -21.84
N ILE A 40 -7.21 6.06 -22.63
CA ILE A 40 -5.94 5.45 -22.21
C ILE A 40 -5.18 6.39 -21.29
N LEU A 41 -4.82 5.90 -20.10
CA LEU A 41 -3.99 6.62 -19.15
C LEU A 41 -2.64 7.02 -19.77
N GLN A 42 -2.33 8.32 -19.75
CA GLN A 42 -1.04 8.81 -20.21
C GLN A 42 -0.02 8.91 -19.07
N ASN A 43 -0.42 9.56 -17.98
CA ASN A 43 0.43 9.76 -16.82
C ASN A 43 -0.39 9.81 -15.54
N LEU A 44 0.29 9.53 -14.43
CA LEU A 44 -0.22 9.72 -13.08
C LEU A 44 0.77 10.60 -12.34
N THR A 45 0.30 11.66 -11.71
CA THR A 45 1.14 12.57 -10.91
C THR A 45 0.73 12.52 -9.45
N LEU A 46 1.71 12.37 -8.56
CA LEU A 46 1.56 12.39 -7.12
C LEU A 46 2.09 13.72 -6.59
N ASN A 47 1.25 14.46 -5.85
CA ASN A 47 1.58 15.79 -5.36
C ASN A 47 1.32 15.90 -3.85
N ILE A 48 2.36 16.14 -3.05
CA ILE A 48 2.16 16.65 -1.69
C ILE A 48 2.03 18.18 -1.75
N ARG A 49 0.90 18.66 -1.24
CA ARG A 49 0.61 20.07 -0.94
C ARG A 49 1.41 20.50 0.29
N ASP A 50 1.87 21.75 0.27
CA ASP A 50 2.48 22.46 1.39
C ASP A 50 3.68 21.75 2.04
N ASN A 51 4.90 22.16 1.67
CA ASN A 51 6.17 21.62 2.19
C ASN A 51 6.32 20.09 2.03
N PRO A 52 6.67 19.59 0.83
CA PRO A 52 6.75 18.17 0.55
C PRO A 52 7.85 17.49 1.39
N GLN A 53 7.46 16.87 2.49
CA GLN A 53 8.31 16.09 3.38
C GLN A 53 7.92 14.61 3.32
N CYS A 54 8.91 13.73 3.38
CA CYS A 54 8.66 12.30 3.53
C CYS A 54 8.53 11.98 5.02
N GLU A 55 7.29 11.81 5.52
CA GLU A 55 7.07 11.27 6.86
C GLU A 55 7.59 9.83 6.94
N GLN A 56 8.11 9.42 8.10
CA GLN A 56 8.70 8.08 8.26
C GLN A 56 7.74 7.05 8.84
N TYR A 57 7.01 7.42 9.89
CA TYR A 57 6.11 6.53 10.61
C TYR A 57 4.73 7.13 10.69
N ILE A 58 3.72 6.29 10.47
CA ILE A 58 2.34 6.69 10.65
C ILE A 58 2.06 6.94 12.14
N GLN A 59 1.40 8.05 12.42
CA GLN A 59 0.97 8.47 13.75
C GLN A 59 -0.56 8.47 13.82
N GLN A 60 -1.11 8.52 15.03
CA GLN A 60 -2.57 8.56 15.21
C GLN A 60 -3.23 9.74 14.48
N ASN A 61 -2.56 10.90 14.43
CA ASN A 61 -3.04 12.11 13.78
C ASN A 61 -2.45 12.33 12.37
N SER A 62 -1.79 11.31 11.78
CA SER A 62 -1.32 11.40 10.42
C SER A 62 -2.48 11.70 9.48
N ASN A 63 -2.30 12.70 8.61
CA ASN A 63 -3.32 13.04 7.64
C ASN A 63 -3.37 11.96 6.55
N GLU A 64 -4.54 11.41 6.26
CA GLU A 64 -4.73 10.41 5.18
C GLU A 64 -5.68 10.92 4.10
N THR A 65 -6.01 12.22 4.12
CA THR A 65 -6.89 12.87 3.17
C THR A 65 -6.21 13.04 1.82
N TYR A 66 -6.95 12.79 0.75
CA TYR A 66 -6.45 13.02 -0.60
C TYR A 66 -7.58 13.48 -1.54
N THR A 67 -7.16 14.08 -2.65
CA THR A 67 -8.00 14.35 -3.81
C THR A 67 -7.41 13.61 -4.99
N LEU A 68 -8.22 12.84 -5.72
CA LEU A 68 -7.86 12.20 -6.98
C LEU A 68 -8.70 12.82 -8.09
N THR A 69 -8.03 13.38 -9.09
CA THR A 69 -8.67 13.99 -10.26
C THR A 69 -8.17 13.31 -11.52
N ILE A 70 -9.09 12.93 -12.40
CA ILE A 70 -8.79 12.37 -13.72
C ILE A 70 -9.44 13.26 -14.77
N ASN A 71 -8.62 13.91 -15.58
CA ASN A 71 -9.08 14.77 -16.66
C ASN A 71 -8.18 14.61 -17.88
N ASN A 72 -8.76 14.55 -19.08
CA ASN A 72 -8.02 14.45 -20.34
C ASN A 72 -6.89 13.41 -20.29
N LYS A 73 -7.18 12.18 -19.83
CA LYS A 73 -6.22 11.06 -19.77
C LYS A 73 -5.07 11.23 -18.75
N ILE A 74 -5.11 12.28 -17.95
CA ILE A 74 -4.12 12.63 -16.92
C ILE A 74 -4.76 12.40 -15.56
N ALA A 75 -4.10 11.61 -14.71
CA ALA A 75 -4.51 11.41 -13.33
C ALA A 75 -3.59 12.18 -12.38
N ILE A 76 -4.17 12.81 -11.36
CA ILE A 76 -3.45 13.55 -10.33
C ILE A 76 -3.99 13.13 -8.96
N VAL A 77 -3.10 12.65 -8.09
CA VAL A 77 -3.40 12.41 -6.67
C VAL A 77 -2.70 13.49 -5.86
N GLU A 78 -3.47 14.29 -5.14
CA GLU A 78 -2.98 15.35 -4.28
C GLU A 78 -3.32 15.08 -2.82
N ALA A 79 -2.34 15.19 -1.93
CA ALA A 79 -2.51 15.02 -0.49
C ALA A 79 -1.67 16.04 0.28
N SER A 80 -1.85 16.16 1.60
CA SER A 80 -0.95 16.96 2.45
C SER A 80 0.13 16.10 3.12
N SER A 81 0.19 14.82 2.80
CA SER A 81 1.03 13.82 3.46
C SER A 81 1.31 12.65 2.52
N VAL A 82 2.35 11.88 2.84
CA VAL A 82 2.63 10.62 2.13
C VAL A 82 1.51 9.59 2.31
N TRP A 83 0.84 9.59 3.47
CA TRP A 83 -0.21 8.62 3.77
C TRP A 83 -1.44 8.82 2.90
N GLY A 84 -1.85 10.07 2.66
CA GLY A 84 -2.94 10.38 1.74
C GLY A 84 -2.62 9.96 0.31
N LEU A 85 -1.38 10.17 -0.15
CA LEU A 85 -0.95 9.69 -1.47
C LEU A 85 -1.08 8.16 -1.61
N LEU A 86 -0.68 7.40 -0.59
CA LEU A 86 -0.83 5.95 -0.59
C LEU A 86 -2.30 5.51 -0.66
N ARG A 87 -3.22 6.23 0.01
CA ARG A 87 -4.67 5.95 -0.08
C ARG A 87 -5.22 6.28 -1.46
N GLY A 88 -4.80 7.40 -2.03
CA GLY A 88 -5.21 7.82 -3.37
C GLY A 88 -4.70 6.89 -4.48
N LEU A 89 -3.47 6.37 -4.35
CA LEU A 89 -2.93 5.34 -5.24
C LEU A 89 -3.80 4.07 -5.25
N GLU A 90 -4.22 3.60 -4.07
CA GLU A 90 -5.09 2.43 -3.97
C GLU A 90 -6.48 2.72 -4.55
N THR A 91 -7.05 3.89 -4.32
CA THR A 91 -8.34 4.25 -4.95
C THR A 91 -8.20 4.35 -6.46
N PHE A 92 -7.09 4.90 -6.96
CA PHE A 92 -6.84 4.95 -8.40
C PHE A 92 -6.73 3.55 -9.02
N SER A 93 -6.09 2.60 -8.32
CA SER A 93 -6.00 1.19 -8.79
C SER A 93 -7.37 0.53 -9.00
N GLN A 94 -8.40 0.99 -8.27
CA GLN A 94 -9.77 0.50 -8.35
C GLN A 94 -10.61 1.16 -9.46
N LEU A 95 -10.15 2.28 -10.01
CA LEU A 95 -10.85 3.03 -11.06
C LEU A 95 -10.39 2.66 -12.48
N ILE A 96 -9.28 1.94 -12.58
CA ILE A 96 -8.72 1.53 -13.84
C ILE A 96 -9.16 0.11 -14.20
N TYR A 97 -9.19 -0.19 -15.50
CA TYR A 97 -9.29 -1.56 -15.99
C TYR A 97 -8.37 -1.76 -17.20
N ILE A 98 -8.04 -3.02 -17.47
CA ILE A 98 -7.20 -3.39 -18.62
C ILE A 98 -8.12 -3.85 -19.75
N ASN A 99 -7.97 -3.25 -20.93
CA ASN A 99 -8.70 -3.70 -22.12
C ASN A 99 -8.01 -4.92 -22.79
N GLU A 100 -8.64 -5.45 -23.85
CA GLU A 100 -8.15 -6.63 -24.57
C GLU A 100 -6.74 -6.44 -25.16
N GLN A 101 -6.34 -5.21 -25.44
CA GLN A 101 -5.04 -4.86 -26.03
C GLN A 101 -3.98 -4.49 -24.97
N ASN A 102 -4.23 -4.81 -23.69
CA ASN A 102 -3.35 -4.55 -22.55
C ASN A 102 -3.06 -3.06 -22.30
N TYR A 103 -4.02 -2.17 -22.64
CA TYR A 103 -3.98 -0.77 -22.23
C TYR A 103 -4.77 -0.58 -20.94
N VAL A 104 -4.22 0.27 -20.07
CA VAL A 104 -4.92 0.77 -18.89
C VAL A 104 -5.87 1.87 -19.32
N VAL A 105 -7.17 1.59 -19.17
CA VAL A 105 -8.27 2.48 -19.52
C VAL A 105 -8.85 3.09 -18.26
N ILE A 106 -9.18 4.38 -18.35
CA ILE A 106 -9.71 5.18 -17.26
C ILE A 106 -10.92 5.97 -17.72
N ASN A 107 -11.87 6.18 -16.82
CA ASN A 107 -12.97 7.13 -17.07
C ASN A 107 -12.44 8.56 -16.97
N ASN A 108 -12.70 9.37 -18.00
CA ASN A 108 -12.40 10.79 -17.96
C ASN A 108 -13.40 11.55 -17.07
N SER A 109 -12.96 12.68 -16.53
CA SER A 109 -13.76 13.58 -15.69
C SER A 109 -14.20 12.98 -14.35
N VAL A 110 -13.31 12.22 -13.71
CA VAL A 110 -13.53 11.70 -12.36
C VAL A 110 -12.89 12.64 -11.34
N THR A 111 -13.59 12.89 -10.24
CA THR A 111 -13.03 13.59 -9.07
C THR A 111 -13.47 12.87 -7.81
N VAL A 112 -12.50 12.48 -6.98
CA VAL A 112 -12.71 11.84 -5.69
C VAL A 112 -12.02 12.69 -4.62
N ILE A 113 -12.77 13.07 -3.58
CA ILE A 113 -12.24 13.71 -2.38
C ILE A 113 -12.55 12.76 -1.23
N ASP A 114 -11.53 12.25 -0.58
CA ASP A 114 -11.71 11.18 0.42
C ASP A 114 -10.84 11.40 1.66
N SER A 115 -11.37 10.96 2.79
CA SER A 115 -10.71 11.00 4.09
C SER A 115 -11.30 9.95 5.02
N PRO A 116 -10.50 9.33 5.91
CA PRO A 116 -11.04 8.34 6.83
C PRO A 116 -11.90 8.99 7.90
N ARG A 117 -13.09 8.43 8.14
CA ARG A 117 -13.93 8.82 9.30
C ARG A 117 -13.25 8.57 10.64
N PHE A 118 -12.48 7.48 10.74
CA PHE A 118 -11.79 7.07 11.96
C PHE A 118 -10.30 6.89 11.69
N GLN A 119 -9.47 7.46 12.57
CA GLN A 119 -8.01 7.40 12.46
C GLN A 119 -7.44 6.02 12.79
N HIS A 120 -8.06 5.26 13.69
CA HIS A 120 -7.59 3.93 14.07
C HIS A 120 -8.41 2.86 13.33
N ARG A 121 -7.79 2.18 12.37
CA ARG A 121 -8.43 1.11 11.58
C ARG A 121 -7.53 -0.11 11.59
N GLY A 122 -7.77 -0.98 12.56
CA GLY A 122 -6.84 -2.03 12.94
C GLY A 122 -7.31 -3.46 12.64
N VAL A 123 -6.34 -4.34 12.44
CA VAL A 123 -6.52 -5.80 12.51
C VAL A 123 -5.52 -6.35 13.52
N MET A 124 -5.99 -7.28 14.37
CA MET A 124 -5.14 -8.01 15.30
C MET A 124 -4.74 -9.35 14.71
N LEU A 125 -3.44 -9.64 14.70
CA LEU A 125 -2.91 -10.93 14.28
C LEU A 125 -2.16 -11.58 15.44
N ASP A 126 -2.60 -12.78 15.78
CA ASP A 126 -2.02 -13.60 16.84
C ASP A 126 -1.04 -14.60 16.25
N SER A 127 0.24 -14.40 16.56
CA SER A 127 1.32 -15.32 16.17
C SER A 127 1.86 -16.14 17.34
N ALA A 128 1.21 -16.06 18.50
CA ALA A 128 1.61 -16.76 19.71
C ALA A 128 0.88 -18.10 19.86
N ARG A 129 -0.41 -18.15 19.52
CA ARG A 129 -1.19 -19.40 19.60
C ARG A 129 -0.79 -20.38 18.50
N HIS A 130 -0.48 -19.84 17.32
CA HIS A 130 0.11 -20.57 16.21
C HIS A 130 1.16 -19.71 15.52
N PHE A 131 2.30 -20.30 15.18
CA PHE A 131 3.35 -19.57 14.48
C PHE A 131 2.88 -19.17 13.08
N LEU A 132 3.07 -17.89 12.73
CA LEU A 132 2.80 -17.37 11.40
C LEU A 132 4.12 -16.99 10.72
N PRO A 133 4.47 -17.63 9.59
CA PRO A 133 5.66 -17.25 8.84
C PRO A 133 5.62 -15.79 8.41
N VAL A 134 6.76 -15.09 8.47
CA VAL A 134 6.88 -13.67 8.08
C VAL A 134 6.28 -13.36 6.69
N PRO A 135 6.43 -14.22 5.65
CA PRO A 135 5.77 -13.97 4.36
C PRO A 135 4.25 -13.89 4.45
N ILE A 136 3.60 -14.64 5.35
CA ILE A 136 2.15 -14.59 5.56
C ILE A 136 1.75 -13.28 6.26
N ILE A 137 2.55 -12.83 7.23
CA ILE A 137 2.34 -11.55 7.89
C ILE A 137 2.44 -10.40 6.87
N LYS A 138 3.46 -10.42 6.01
CA LYS A 138 3.62 -9.42 4.92
C LYS A 138 2.44 -9.41 3.95
N LYS A 139 1.93 -10.58 3.55
CA LYS A 139 0.71 -10.67 2.72
C LYS A 139 -0.51 -10.06 3.41
N ASN A 140 -0.64 -10.22 4.73
CA ASN A 140 -1.70 -9.56 5.49
C ASN A 140 -1.54 -8.03 5.46
N LEU A 141 -0.31 -7.50 5.57
CA LEU A 141 -0.05 -6.07 5.42
C LEU A 141 -0.41 -5.55 4.02
N ASP A 142 -0.18 -6.34 2.96
CA ASP A 142 -0.60 -5.97 1.60
C ASP A 142 -2.13 -5.88 1.50
N VAL A 143 -2.85 -6.86 2.06
CA VAL A 143 -4.32 -6.87 2.11
C VAL A 143 -4.87 -5.72 2.95
N MET A 144 -4.23 -5.41 4.07
CA MET A 144 -4.56 -4.24 4.88
C MET A 144 -4.43 -2.94 4.07
N ALA A 145 -3.38 -2.82 3.26
CA ALA A 145 -3.18 -1.65 2.41
C ALA A 145 -4.30 -1.50 1.35
N TYR A 146 -4.72 -2.60 0.70
CA TYR A 146 -5.85 -2.59 -0.26
C TYR A 146 -7.16 -2.12 0.41
N ASN A 147 -7.35 -2.48 1.67
CA ASN A 147 -8.53 -2.12 2.47
C ASN A 147 -8.35 -0.81 3.26
N LYS A 148 -7.28 -0.04 2.99
CA LYS A 148 -6.97 1.22 3.69
C LYS A 148 -6.91 1.10 5.22
N LEU A 149 -6.59 -0.07 5.75
CA LEU A 149 -6.29 -0.29 7.17
C LEU A 149 -4.90 0.26 7.48
N ASN A 150 -4.68 0.72 8.71
CA ASN A 150 -3.49 1.48 9.06
C ASN A 150 -2.85 1.08 10.40
N VAL A 151 -3.50 0.21 11.19
CA VAL A 151 -2.92 -0.33 12.43
C VAL A 151 -2.81 -1.85 12.33
N PHE A 152 -1.60 -2.36 12.44
CA PHE A 152 -1.34 -3.79 12.59
C PHE A 152 -1.08 -4.08 14.06
N HIS A 153 -2.09 -4.60 14.76
CA HIS A 153 -1.94 -5.00 16.15
C HIS A 153 -1.36 -6.41 16.19
N TRP A 154 -0.05 -6.49 16.41
CA TRP A 154 0.64 -7.77 16.46
C TRP A 154 0.60 -8.35 17.88
N HIS A 155 -0.31 -9.29 18.11
CA HIS A 155 -0.34 -10.08 19.34
C HIS A 155 0.75 -11.15 19.25
N LEU A 156 1.96 -10.76 19.64
CA LEU A 156 3.19 -11.48 19.30
C LEU A 156 3.51 -12.64 20.24
N VAL A 157 3.12 -12.56 21.52
CA VAL A 157 3.45 -13.55 22.56
C VAL A 157 2.22 -13.84 23.41
N ASP A 158 2.14 -15.05 23.97
CA ASP A 158 1.06 -15.51 24.85
C ASP A 158 1.51 -16.75 25.63
N ASP A 159 0.61 -17.37 26.40
CA ASP A 159 0.95 -18.52 27.25
C ASP A 159 1.52 -19.71 26.44
N GLN A 160 1.04 -19.91 25.22
CA GLN A 160 1.42 -21.05 24.38
C GLN A 160 2.80 -20.91 23.74
N SER A 161 3.25 -19.69 23.42
CA SER A 161 4.58 -19.50 22.83
C SER A 161 5.11 -18.07 22.94
N PHE A 162 6.44 -17.98 22.88
CA PHE A 162 7.19 -16.72 22.87
C PHE A 162 8.10 -16.65 21.63
N PRO A 163 7.57 -16.34 20.43
CA PRO A 163 8.36 -16.31 19.19
C PRO A 163 9.25 -15.07 19.08
N PHE A 164 9.04 -14.05 19.93
CA PHE A 164 9.85 -12.84 19.91
C PHE A 164 11.27 -13.11 20.43
N GLN A 165 12.27 -12.79 19.62
CA GLN A 165 13.66 -12.90 20.05
C GLN A 165 14.14 -11.61 20.71
N SER A 166 14.01 -11.56 22.05
CA SER A 166 14.59 -10.47 22.83
C SER A 166 16.12 -10.54 22.84
N THR A 167 16.79 -9.42 22.56
CA THR A 167 18.25 -9.31 22.65
C THR A 167 18.74 -9.31 24.10
N THR A 168 17.97 -8.74 25.02
CA THR A 168 18.31 -8.65 26.45
C THR A 168 17.93 -9.91 27.22
N PHE A 169 16.88 -10.62 26.79
CA PHE A 169 16.42 -11.86 27.41
C PHE A 169 16.30 -13.01 26.39
N PRO A 170 17.41 -13.53 25.86
CA PRO A 170 17.38 -14.55 24.78
C PRO A 170 16.72 -15.87 25.17
N ASN A 171 16.65 -16.18 26.47
CA ASN A 171 16.09 -17.44 26.95
C ASN A 171 14.56 -17.50 26.84
N LEU A 172 13.86 -16.36 26.68
CA LEU A 172 12.41 -16.33 26.57
C LEU A 172 11.91 -17.13 25.36
N SER A 173 12.56 -17.00 24.20
CA SER A 173 12.22 -17.77 23.00
C SER A 173 12.90 -19.14 22.93
N ARG A 174 14.12 -19.28 23.48
CA ARG A 174 14.85 -20.56 23.48
C ARG A 174 14.21 -21.62 24.36
N ALA A 175 13.79 -21.26 25.58
CA ALA A 175 13.22 -22.21 26.53
C ALA A 175 11.97 -22.90 25.98
N VAL A 176 11.13 -22.16 25.25
CA VAL A 176 9.95 -22.69 24.56
C VAL A 176 10.36 -23.66 23.44
N THR A 177 11.38 -23.30 22.66
CA THR A 177 11.88 -24.12 21.54
C THR A 177 12.51 -25.43 22.03
N GLU A 178 13.30 -25.37 23.09
CA GLU A 178 13.95 -26.55 23.72
C GLU A 178 12.93 -27.49 24.35
N TYR A 179 11.87 -26.97 24.96
CA TYR A 179 10.77 -27.79 25.49
C TYR A 179 10.10 -28.62 24.37
N TYR A 180 9.77 -28.01 23.23
CA TYR A 180 9.21 -28.73 22.07
C TYR A 180 10.12 -29.84 21.54
N HIS A 181 11.44 -29.63 21.52
CA HIS A 181 12.41 -30.65 21.09
C HIS A 181 12.69 -31.74 22.12
N SER A 182 12.29 -31.56 23.38
CA SER A 182 12.48 -32.56 24.44
C SER A 182 11.28 -33.49 24.65
N VAL A 183 10.11 -33.12 24.10
CA VAL A 183 8.83 -33.82 24.29
C VAL A 183 8.41 -34.60 23.03
N PHE A 184 9.09 -34.39 21.90
CA PHE A 184 8.94 -35.12 20.63
C PHE A 184 10.29 -35.55 20.08
#